data_AF-A0A1V5IWA3-F1
#
_entry.id   AF-A0A1V5IWA3-F1
#
_cell.length_a   1.000
_cell.length_b   1.000
_cell.length_c   1.000
_cell.angle_alpha   90.00
_cell.angle_beta   90.00
_cell.angle_gamma   90.00
#
_symmetry.space_group_name_H-M   'P 1'
#
loop_
_entity.id
_entity.type
_entity.pdbx_description
1 polymer ?
#
loop_
_entity_poly.entity_id
_entity_poly.type
_entity_poly.pdbx_seq_one_letter_code
_entity_poly.pdbx_strand_id
1 'polypeptide(L)'
;MNENPVKLAREKLGLNRHQMSVMAGVGVVTIYQLERGSYARVPRGIEAVLERLGVDTVRLHRDYIAWREAEAERLFQEAEAAQGIGAR
;
A
#
# COMPACT_ATOMS: atom_id res chain seq x y z
N MET A 1 8.80 8.40 -7.73
CA MET A 1 7.57 7.61 -7.49
C MET A 1 7.12 7.87 -6.07
N ASN A 2 5.83 8.13 -5.85
CA ASN A 2 5.30 8.17 -4.50
C ASN A 2 5.35 6.76 -3.92
N GLU A 3 5.94 6.64 -2.74
CA GLU A 3 6.03 5.38 -2.02
C GLU A 3 4.68 5.03 -1.38
N ASN A 4 4.39 3.74 -1.23
CA ASN A 4 3.15 3.25 -0.65
C ASN A 4 2.90 3.88 0.74
N PRO A 5 1.73 4.51 1.00
CA PRO A 5 1.46 5.18 2.26
C PRO A 5 1.56 4.28 3.51
N VAL A 6 1.20 3.01 3.39
CA VAL A 6 1.34 2.02 4.48
C VAL A 6 2.82 1.77 4.78
N LYS A 7 3.65 1.64 3.75
CA LYS A 7 5.11 1.46 3.89
C LYS A 7 5.71 2.66 4.62
N LEU A 8 5.39 3.87 4.17
CA LEU A 8 5.86 5.12 4.78
C LEU A 8 5.44 5.23 6.25
N ALA A 9 4.18 4.92 6.56
CA ALA A 9 3.70 4.95 7.94
C ALA A 9 4.44 3.95 8.83
N ARG A 10 4.62 2.71 8.36
CA ARG A 10 5.38 1.68 9.08
C ARG A 10 6.82 2.13 9.34
N GLU A 11 7.49 2.70 8.35
CA GLU A 11 8.89 3.12 8.45
C GLU A 11 9.07 4.34 9.35
N LYS A 12 8.14 5.30 9.35
CA LYS A 12 8.12 6.42 10.30
C LYS A 12 7.96 5.96 11.76
N LEU A 13 7.26 4.84 11.98
CA LEU A 13 7.13 4.22 13.29
C LEU A 13 8.35 3.36 13.67
N GLY A 14 9.38 3.27 12.82
CA GLY A 14 10.57 2.45 13.06
C GLY A 14 10.31 0.95 13.01
N LEU A 15 9.19 0.51 12.44
CA LEU A 15 8.79 -0.89 12.41
C LEU A 15 9.34 -1.60 11.18
N ASN A 16 9.84 -2.81 11.35
CA ASN A 16 10.05 -3.73 10.23
C ASN A 16 8.76 -4.52 9.91
N ARG A 17 8.74 -5.18 8.74
CA ARG A 17 7.56 -5.95 8.28
C ARG A 17 7.18 -7.07 9.23
N HIS A 18 8.15 -7.73 9.85
CA HIS A 18 7.90 -8.84 10.77
C HIS A 18 7.24 -8.36 12.06
N GLN A 19 7.72 -7.27 12.66
CA GLN A 19 7.09 -6.65 13.83
C GLN A 19 5.64 -6.27 13.53
N MET A 20 5.40 -5.61 12.39
CA MET A 20 4.04 -5.25 11.98
C MET A 20 3.16 -6.49 11.76
N SER A 21 3.70 -7.56 11.17
CA SER A 21 2.94 -8.79 10.93
C SER A 21 2.52 -9.48 12.23
N VAL A 22 3.42 -9.53 13.22
CA VAL A 22 3.12 -10.06 14.57
C VAL A 22 2.02 -9.23 15.24
N MET A 23 2.14 -7.90 15.24
CA MET A 23 1.13 -7.03 15.86
C MET A 23 -0.24 -7.12 15.17
N ALA A 24 -0.25 -7.27 13.85
CA ALA A 24 -1.49 -7.32 13.05
C ALA A 24 -2.12 -8.72 12.98
N GLY A 25 -1.46 -9.75 13.52
CA GLY A 25 -1.95 -11.14 13.48
C GLY A 25 -1.99 -11.72 12.06
N VAL A 26 -1.09 -11.32 11.17
CA VAL A 26 -1.02 -11.79 9.77
C VAL A 26 0.36 -12.32 9.42
N GLY A 27 0.47 -13.10 8.34
CA GLY A 27 1.78 -13.52 7.83
C GLY A 27 2.58 -12.33 7.26
N VAL A 28 3.92 -12.36 7.39
CA VAL A 28 4.81 -11.29 6.89
C VAL A 28 4.66 -11.02 5.39
N VAL A 29 4.31 -12.06 4.61
CA VAL A 29 4.03 -11.95 3.18
C VAL A 29 2.84 -11.02 2.90
N THR A 30 1.86 -10.95 3.81
CA THR A 30 0.73 -10.01 3.72
C THR A 30 1.22 -8.57 3.73
N ILE A 31 2.15 -8.23 4.63
CA ILE A 31 2.73 -6.88 4.70
C ILE A 31 3.49 -6.58 3.41
N TYR A 32 4.31 -7.53 2.94
CA TYR A 32 5.06 -7.37 1.69
C TYR A 32 4.14 -7.14 0.48
N GLN A 33 3.11 -7.95 0.31
CA GLN A 33 2.14 -7.82 -0.78
C GLN A 33 1.32 -6.53 -0.70
N LEU A 34 0.92 -6.11 0.51
CA LEU A 34 0.23 -4.84 0.73
C LEU A 34 1.08 -3.64 0.30
N GLU A 35 2.36 -3.64 0.66
CA GLU A 35 3.30 -2.57 0.32
C GLU A 35 3.61 -2.51 -1.18
N ARG A 36 3.41 -3.62 -1.91
CA ARG A 36 3.46 -3.65 -3.38
C ARG A 36 2.13 -3.34 -4.07
N GLY A 37 1.09 -2.99 -3.31
CA GLY A 37 -0.22 -2.66 -3.86
C GLY A 37 -1.07 -3.84 -4.31
N SER A 38 -0.73 -5.08 -3.93
CA SER A 38 -1.51 -6.26 -4.32
C SER A 38 -2.91 -6.32 -3.68
N TYR A 39 -3.14 -5.60 -2.59
CA TYR A 39 -4.42 -5.60 -1.88
C TYR A 39 -5.33 -4.46 -2.34
N ALA A 40 -6.63 -4.74 -2.48
CA ALA A 40 -7.62 -3.73 -2.83
C ALA A 40 -7.69 -2.56 -1.84
N ARG A 41 -7.42 -2.87 -0.57
CA ARG A 41 -7.59 -1.99 0.58
C ARG A 41 -6.62 -2.41 1.68
N VAL A 42 -6.35 -1.52 2.63
CA VAL A 42 -5.56 -1.86 3.82
C VAL A 42 -6.36 -2.88 4.67
N PRO A 43 -5.79 -4.05 5.02
CA PRO A 43 -6.44 -5.02 5.90
C PRO A 43 -6.73 -4.46 7.29
N ARG A 44 -7.88 -4.82 7.87
CA ARG A 44 -8.35 -4.32 9.18
C ARG A 44 -7.35 -4.52 10.32
N GLY A 45 -6.68 -5.68 10.40
CA GLY A 45 -5.68 -5.93 11.45
C GLY A 45 -4.48 -4.98 11.35
N ILE A 46 -4.10 -4.59 10.14
CA ILE A 46 -2.99 -3.66 9.88
C ILE A 46 -3.44 -2.23 10.20
N GLU A 47 -4.67 -1.85 9.82
CA GLU A 47 -5.26 -0.57 10.23
C GLU A 47 -5.30 -0.44 11.75
N ALA A 48 -5.80 -1.45 12.47
CA ALA A 48 -5.90 -1.42 13.92
C ALA A 48 -4.55 -1.22 14.61
N VAL A 49 -3.47 -1.82 14.08
CA VAL A 49 -2.10 -1.59 14.59
C VAL A 49 -1.66 -0.15 14.35
N LEU A 50 -1.84 0.37 13.13
CA LEU A 50 -1.45 1.73 12.78
C LEU A 50 -2.23 2.77 13.61
N GLU A 51 -3.53 2.58 13.76
CA GLU A 51 -4.40 3.44 14.58
C GLU A 51 -3.97 3.41 16.05
N ARG A 52 -3.70 2.22 16.60
CA ARG A 52 -3.19 2.06 17.97
C ARG A 52 -1.85 2.74 18.20
N LEU A 53 -1.04 2.90 17.14
CA LEU A 53 0.25 3.60 17.17
C LEU A 53 0.13 5.09 16.81
N GLY A 54 -1.09 5.63 16.73
CA GLY A 54 -1.35 7.07 16.55
C GLY A 54 -1.39 7.54 15.10
N VAL A 55 -1.49 6.64 14.13
CA VAL A 55 -1.65 7.00 12.72
C VAL A 55 -3.12 7.27 12.42
N ASP A 56 -3.41 8.37 11.73
CA ASP A 56 -4.73 8.64 11.15
C ASP A 56 -5.00 7.65 10.00
N THR A 57 -5.67 6.54 10.34
CA THR A 57 -5.95 5.44 9.40
C THR A 57 -7.01 5.79 8.38
N VAL A 58 -7.92 6.71 8.69
CA VAL A 58 -8.93 7.20 7.73
C VAL A 58 -8.24 7.92 6.59
N ARG A 59 -7.34 8.86 6.92
CA ARG A 59 -6.53 9.55 5.92
C ARG A 59 -5.60 8.58 5.18
N LEU A 60 -4.89 7.72 5.91
CA LEU A 60 -3.96 6.76 5.32
C LEU A 60 -4.66 5.81 4.32
N HIS A 61 -5.88 5.38 4.61
CA HIS A 61 -6.65 4.52 3.71
C HIS A 61 -7.02 5.24 2.41
N ARG A 62 -7.43 6.51 2.49
CA ARG A 62 -7.69 7.35 1.32
C ARG A 62 -6.42 7.55 0.49
N ASP A 63 -5.32 7.88 1.15
CA ASP A 63 -4.03 8.06 0.49
C ASP A 63 -3.57 6.75 -0.19
N TYR A 64 -3.82 5.59 0.44
CA TYR A 64 -3.51 4.28 -0.13
C TYR A 64 -4.31 3.99 -1.40
N ILE A 65 -5.62 4.29 -1.41
CA ILE A 65 -6.48 4.11 -2.58
C ILE A 65 -5.99 5.00 -3.72
N ALA A 66 -5.79 6.30 -3.45
CA ALA A 66 -5.31 7.25 -4.47
C ALA A 66 -3.94 6.85 -5.03
N TRP A 67 -3.04 6.36 -4.17
CA TRP A 67 -1.75 5.82 -4.61
C TRP A 67 -1.92 4.59 -5.52
N ARG A 68 -2.82 3.66 -5.19
CA ARG A 68 -3.09 2.49 -6.05
C ARG A 68 -3.73 2.85 -7.38
N GLU A 69 -4.61 3.84 -7.40
CA GLU A 69 -5.24 4.33 -8.64
C GLU A 69 -4.19 4.96 -9.57
N ALA A 70 -3.28 5.77 -9.03
CA ALA A 70 -2.17 6.32 -9.78
C ALA A 70 -1.20 5.24 -10.29
N GLU A 71 -0.95 4.21 -9.48
CA GLU A 71 -0.13 3.05 -9.87
C GLU A 71 -0.80 2.27 -11.02
N ALA A 72 -2.12 2.06 -10.94
CA ALA A 72 -2.88 1.37 -11.98
C ALA A 72 -2.88 2.16 -13.29
N GLU A 73 -3.12 3.47 -13.24
CA GLU A 73 -3.05 4.34 -14.42
C GLU A 73 -1.67 4.25 -15.09
N ARG A 74 -0.59 4.32 -14.31
CA ARG A 74 0.76 4.17 -14.86
C ARG A 74 0.96 2.83 -15.57
N LEU A 75 0.49 1.73 -14.96
CA LEU A 75 0.57 0.40 -15.57
C LEU A 75 -0.27 0.28 -16.84
N PHE A 76 -1.43 0.93 -16.92
CA PHE A 76 -2.21 1.01 -18.15
C PHE A 76 -1.45 1.75 -19.24
N GLN A 77 -0.90 2.94 -18.95
CA GLN A 77 -0.10 3.71 -19.91
C GLN A 77 1.12 2.94 -20.41
N GLU A 78 1.83 2.24 -19.50
CA GLU A 78 2.97 1.37 -19.85
C GLU A 78 2.53 0.21 -20.76
N ALA A 79 1.40 -0.43 -20.46
CA ALA A 79 0.86 -1.52 -21.27
C ALA A 79 0.38 -1.04 -22.64
N GLU A 80 -0.33 0.09 -22.73
CA GLU A 80 -0.77 0.70 -23.98
C GLU A 80 0.40 1.04 -24.89
N ALA A 81 1.42 1.70 -24.35
CA ALA A 81 2.65 2.02 -25.07
C ALA A 81 3.38 0.75 -25.56
N ALA A 82 3.48 -0.28 -24.74
CA ALA A 82 4.13 -1.54 -25.09
C ALA A 82 3.37 -2.33 -26.18
N GLN A 83 2.05 -2.21 -26.24
CA GLN A 83 1.20 -2.91 -27.21
C GLN A 83 0.91 -2.07 -28.48
N GLY A 84 1.36 -0.81 -28.54
CA GLY A 84 1.07 0.10 -29.65
C GLY A 84 -0.39 0.52 -29.75
N ILE A 85 -1.16 0.36 -28.67
CA ILE A 85 -2.56 0.76 -28.58
C ILE A 85 -2.56 2.23 -28.16
N GLY A 86 -2.74 3.15 -29.11
CA GLY A 86 -2.74 4.60 -28.81
C GLY A 86 -1.99 5.48 -29.81
N ALA A 87 -1.21 4.89 -30.73
CA ALA A 87 -0.67 5.61 -31.88
C ALA A 87 -1.67 5.59 -33.06
N ARG A 88 -2.80 6.30 -32.91
CA ARG A 88 -3.69 6.66 -34.03
C ARG A 88 -4.28 8.05 -33.81
#